data_AF-A0A8C3S2I1-F1
#
_entry.id   AF-A0A8C3S2I1-F1
#
_cell.length_a   1.000
_cell.length_b   1.000
_cell.length_c   1.000
_cell.angle_alpha   90.00
_cell.angle_beta   90.00
_cell.angle_gamma   90.00
#
_symmetry.space_group_name_H-M   'P 1'
#
loop_
_entity.id
_entity.type
_entity.pdbx_description
1 polymer ?
#
loop_
_entity_poly.entity_id
_entity_poly.type
_entity_poly.pdbx_seq_one_letter_code
_entity_poly.pdbx_strand_id
1 'polypeptide(L)'
;MRGVRGNGLDSGLSPPPLAGELRCQCLQTEAGRIPLQRIARVQRIPEGPHCGVPEVIATMKNGEKVCLEPTAPWVKLMVNRILMDTSDHKPLPHQSSCGWGGSCH
;
A
#
# COMPACT_ATOMS: atom_id res chain seq x y z
N MET A 1 -38.84 45.53 -13.30
CA MET A 1 -37.69 46.41 -12.98
C MET A 1 -37.00 45.86 -11.73
N ARG A 2 -35.68 45.61 -11.81
CA ARG A 2 -34.67 45.56 -10.71
C ARG A 2 -35.08 44.83 -9.41
N GLY A 3 -34.52 43.66 -9.09
CA GLY A 3 -33.15 43.51 -8.53
C GLY A 3 -33.23 43.62 -6.99
N VAL A 4 -32.55 42.86 -6.13
CA VAL A 4 -31.35 42.03 -6.23
C VAL A 4 -31.22 41.19 -4.95
N ARG A 5 -30.72 39.96 -5.12
CA ARG A 5 -29.70 39.26 -4.29
C ARG A 5 -29.83 39.31 -2.76
N GLY A 6 -30.31 38.22 -2.19
CA GLY A 6 -29.81 37.68 -0.93
C GLY A 6 -29.08 36.36 -1.23
N ASN A 7 -27.75 36.39 -1.25
CA ASN A 7 -26.91 35.21 -1.41
C ASN A 7 -26.67 34.64 0.00
N GLY A 8 -27.50 33.69 0.41
CA GLY A 8 -27.20 32.84 1.55
C GLY A 8 -26.20 31.79 1.10
N LEU A 9 -24.91 32.12 1.17
CA LEU A 9 -23.82 31.14 1.13
C LEU A 9 -23.88 30.36 2.46
N ASP A 10 -24.85 29.46 2.57
CA ASP A 10 -24.88 28.50 3.65
C ASP A 10 -23.92 27.35 3.29
N SER A 11 -22.91 27.26 4.14
CA SER A 11 -22.26 26.03 4.55
C SER A 11 -21.49 25.28 3.45
N GLY A 12 -20.17 25.46 3.47
CA GLY A 12 -19.22 24.47 2.98
C GLY A 12 -19.41 23.13 3.69
N LEU A 13 -20.46 22.41 3.31
CA LEU A 13 -20.61 21.00 3.57
C LEU A 13 -19.81 20.28 2.49
N SER A 14 -18.48 20.30 2.67
CA SER A 14 -17.72 19.12 2.26
C SER A 14 -18.45 17.95 2.91
N PRO A 15 -18.82 16.89 2.17
CA PRO A 15 -19.31 15.69 2.82
C PRO A 15 -18.33 15.36 3.95
N PRO A 16 -18.83 14.96 5.15
CA PRO A 16 -17.93 14.45 6.17
C PRO A 16 -17.06 13.39 5.49
N PRO A 17 -15.72 13.43 5.63
CA PRO A 17 -14.88 12.43 4.99
C PRO A 17 -15.44 11.09 5.41
N LEU A 18 -15.91 10.32 4.42
CA LEU A 18 -16.45 8.99 4.62
C LEU A 18 -15.42 8.28 5.50
N ALA A 19 -15.82 7.92 6.72
CA ALA A 19 -14.97 7.31 7.73
C ALA A 19 -14.48 5.96 7.20
N GLY A 20 -13.41 6.00 6.40
CA GLY A 20 -12.96 4.91 5.55
C GLY A 20 -11.81 5.30 4.62
N GLU A 21 -11.74 6.55 4.16
CA GLU A 21 -10.62 7.01 3.31
C GLU A 21 -9.50 7.62 4.16
N LEU A 22 -8.97 6.81 5.06
CA LEU A 22 -7.68 7.08 5.68
C LEU A 22 -6.64 7.01 4.57
N ARG A 23 -6.28 8.12 3.90
CA ARG A 23 -5.11 8.36 3.01
C ARG A 23 -4.42 7.10 2.40
N CYS A 24 -5.21 6.14 1.90
CA CYS A 24 -4.70 4.90 1.38
C CYS A 24 -4.02 5.22 0.04
N GLN A 25 -2.96 4.48 -0.30
CA GLN A 25 -2.32 4.67 -1.60
C GLN A 25 -3.21 4.16 -2.73
N CYS A 26 -4.06 3.18 -2.43
CA CYS A 26 -4.99 2.53 -3.32
C CYS A 26 -6.42 3.02 -3.05
N LEU A 27 -6.93 3.86 -3.95
CA LEU A 27 -8.34 4.25 -3.98
C LEU A 27 -9.22 3.20 -4.68
N GLN A 28 -8.60 2.39 -5.54
CA GLN A 28 -9.24 1.31 -6.30
C GLN A 28 -8.34 0.08 -6.28
N THR A 29 -8.96 -1.09 -6.09
CA THR A 29 -8.27 -2.38 -6.08
C THR A 29 -8.72 -3.24 -7.25
N GLU A 30 -7.77 -3.89 -7.90
CA GLU A 30 -8.00 -4.85 -8.97
C GLU A 30 -8.03 -6.26 -8.40
N ALA A 31 -9.21 -6.90 -8.48
CA ALA A 31 -9.38 -8.31 -8.13
C ALA A 31 -9.15 -9.25 -9.34
N GLY A 32 -8.93 -8.70 -10.53
CA GLY A 32 -8.70 -9.44 -11.77
C GLY A 32 -7.39 -10.24 -11.72
N ARG A 33 -7.40 -11.49 -12.19
CA ARG A 33 -6.19 -12.33 -12.18
C ARG A 33 -5.12 -11.76 -13.11
N ILE A 34 -3.97 -11.43 -12.55
CA ILE A 34 -2.80 -10.97 -13.28
C ILE A 34 -1.75 -12.09 -13.30
N PRO A 35 -1.19 -12.46 -14.48
CA PRO A 35 -0.11 -13.43 -14.56
C PRO A 35 1.16 -12.94 -13.84
N LEU A 36 1.77 -13.78 -13.01
CA LEU A 36 3.02 -13.43 -12.30
C LEU A 36 4.14 -12.99 -13.25
N GLN A 37 4.19 -13.54 -14.46
CA GLN A 37 5.20 -13.18 -15.46
C GLN A 37 5.14 -11.70 -15.89
N ARG A 38 4.00 -11.04 -15.72
CA ARG A 38 3.82 -9.60 -16.01
C ARG A 38 4.18 -8.72 -14.82
N ILE A 39 4.29 -9.28 -13.62
CA ILE A 39 4.60 -8.56 -12.40
C ILE A 39 6.13 -8.47 -12.28
N ALA A 40 6.64 -7.26 -12.05
CA ALA A 40 8.06 -7.00 -11.80
C ALA A 40 8.37 -6.98 -10.30
N ARG A 41 7.48 -6.39 -9.49
CA ARG A 41 7.65 -6.27 -8.05
C ARG A 41 6.30 -6.26 -7.36
N VAL A 42 6.24 -6.82 -6.16
CA VAL A 42 5.07 -6.70 -5.28
C VAL A 42 5.51 -6.06 -3.97
N GLN A 43 4.71 -5.11 -3.50
CA GLN A 43 4.90 -4.44 -2.22
C GLN A 43 3.64 -4.65 -1.38
N ARG A 44 3.82 -5.27 -0.22
CA ARG A 44 2.74 -5.42 0.77
C ARG A 44 2.89 -4.32 1.82
N ILE A 45 1.84 -3.52 1.96
CA ILE A 45 1.75 -2.45 2.95
C ILE A 45 0.76 -2.92 4.02
N PRO A 46 1.19 -3.12 5.27
CA PRO A 46 0.28 -3.48 6.34
C PRO A 46 -0.64 -2.29 6.69
N GLU A 47 -1.73 -2.59 7.39
CA GLU A 47 -2.56 -1.56 8.02
C GLU A 47 -1.72 -0.65 8.93
N GLY A 48 -2.05 0.63 8.93
CA GLY A 48 -1.30 1.65 9.67
C GLY A 48 -2.19 2.81 10.12
N PRO A 49 -1.63 3.78 10.86
CA PRO A 49 -2.38 4.91 11.40
C PRO A 49 -2.98 5.82 10.31
N HIS A 50 -2.46 5.71 9.09
CA HIS A 50 -2.89 6.48 7.93
C HIS A 50 -3.77 5.71 6.95
N CYS A 51 -3.91 4.39 7.07
CA CYS A 51 -4.76 3.54 6.23
C CYS A 51 -5.10 2.28 7.04
N GLY A 52 -6.35 2.13 7.45
CA GLY A 52 -6.80 1.05 8.33
C GLY A 52 -6.98 -0.31 7.65
N VAL A 53 -6.65 -0.38 6.35
CA VAL A 53 -6.74 -1.61 5.55
C VAL A 53 -5.36 -1.98 5.02
N PRO A 54 -5.02 -3.27 4.92
CA PRO A 54 -3.80 -3.70 4.27
C PRO A 54 -3.88 -3.44 2.77
N GLU A 55 -2.77 -3.03 2.15
CA GLU A 55 -2.70 -2.77 0.71
C GLU A 55 -1.64 -3.65 0.07
N VAL A 56 -1.89 -4.07 -1.17
CA VAL A 56 -0.93 -4.82 -1.98
C VAL A 56 -0.76 -4.08 -3.30
N ILE A 57 0.44 -3.57 -3.57
CA ILE A 57 0.74 -2.84 -4.80
C ILE A 57 1.67 -3.70 -5.66
N ALA A 58 1.24 -4.02 -6.86
CA ALA A 58 2.05 -4.70 -7.86
C ALA A 58 2.57 -3.69 -8.88
N THR A 59 3.88 -3.64 -9.06
CA THR A 59 4.51 -2.97 -10.19
C THR A 59 4.67 -3.99 -11.31
N MET A 60 4.06 -3.70 -12.44
CA MET A 60 4.10 -4.49 -13.66
C MET A 60 5.42 -4.23 -14.41
N LYS A 61 5.82 -5.15 -15.29
CA LYS A 61 7.05 -5.02 -16.11
C LYS A 61 7.03 -3.85 -17.09
N ASN A 62 5.84 -3.36 -17.45
CA ASN A 62 5.66 -2.13 -18.22
C ASN A 62 5.82 -0.85 -17.37
N GLY A 63 6.08 -0.97 -16.06
CA GLY A 63 6.20 0.15 -15.12
C GLY A 63 4.89 0.60 -14.50
N GLU A 64 3.76 0.02 -14.90
CA GLU A 64 2.44 0.32 -14.37
C GLU A 64 2.30 -0.16 -12.92
N LYS A 65 1.69 0.67 -12.06
CA LYS A 65 1.38 0.30 -10.68
C LYS A 65 -0.10 -0.05 -10.58
N VAL A 66 -0.36 -1.25 -10.11
CA VAL A 66 -1.71 -1.78 -9.95
C VAL A 66 -1.90 -2.17 -8.49
N CYS A 67 -2.94 -1.62 -7.87
CA CYS A 67 -3.38 -2.02 -6.55
C CYS A 67 -4.14 -3.33 -6.64
N LEU A 68 -3.74 -4.34 -5.88
CA LEU A 68 -4.36 -5.65 -5.85
C LEU A 68 -5.22 -5.81 -4.61
N GLU A 69 -6.34 -6.49 -4.75
CA GLU A 69 -7.27 -6.73 -3.65
C GLU A 69 -6.70 -7.76 -2.64
N PRO A 70 -6.29 -7.37 -1.42
CA PRO A 70 -5.66 -8.26 -0.43
C PRO A 70 -6.56 -9.42 0.02
N THR A 71 -7.88 -9.26 -0.09
CA THR A 71 -8.83 -10.31 0.31
C THR A 71 -8.91 -11.45 -0.71
N ALA A 72 -8.52 -11.20 -1.97
CA ALA A 72 -8.64 -12.16 -3.05
C ALA A 72 -7.68 -13.37 -2.87
N PRO A 73 -8.15 -14.61 -3.02
CA PRO A 73 -7.33 -15.82 -2.80
C PRO A 73 -6.09 -15.88 -3.69
N TRP A 74 -6.22 -15.46 -4.95
CA TRP A 74 -5.12 -15.50 -5.91
C TRP A 74 -4.00 -14.51 -5.54
N VAL A 75 -4.34 -13.33 -5.01
CA VAL A 75 -3.36 -12.33 -4.55
C VAL A 75 -2.52 -12.90 -3.41
N LYS A 76 -3.16 -13.53 -2.42
CA LYS A 76 -2.47 -14.20 -1.30
C LYS A 76 -1.48 -15.26 -1.80
N LEU A 77 -1.91 -16.10 -2.75
CA LEU A 77 -1.06 -17.13 -3.35
C LEU A 77 0.11 -16.53 -4.12
N MET A 78 -0.12 -15.50 -4.93
CA MET A 78 0.94 -14.84 -5.70
C MET A 78 1.96 -14.14 -4.79
N VAL A 79 1.49 -13.36 -3.82
CA VAL A 79 2.35 -12.67 -2.84
C VAL A 79 3.23 -13.70 -2.13
N ASN A 80 2.65 -14.82 -1.69
CA ASN A 80 3.39 -15.89 -1.06
C ASN A 80 4.45 -16.49 -2.01
N ARG A 81 4.10 -16.75 -3.28
CA ARG A 81 5.05 -17.27 -4.28
C ARG A 81 6.22 -16.30 -4.53
N ILE A 82 5.93 -15.01 -4.72
CA ILE A 82 6.94 -14.00 -5.04
C ILE A 82 7.85 -13.74 -3.83
N LEU A 83 7.27 -13.62 -2.63
CA LEU A 83 8.07 -13.38 -1.42
C LEU A 83 8.92 -14.59 -1.04
N MET A 84 8.41 -15.81 -1.21
CA MET A 84 9.18 -17.04 -1.00
C MET A 84 10.35 -17.14 -1.98
N ASP A 85 10.16 -16.79 -3.25
CA ASP A 85 11.22 -16.80 -4.26
C ASP A 85 12.32 -15.75 -3.98
N THR A 86 11.94 -14.57 -3.49
CA THR A 86 12.90 -13.51 -3.13
C THR A 86 13.63 -13.71 -1.80
N SER A 87 13.29 -14.74 -1.03
CA SER A 87 13.92 -15.02 0.27
C SER A 87 15.37 -15.54 0.14
N ASP A 88 15.82 -15.88 -1.06
CA ASP A 88 17.17 -16.41 -1.31
C ASP A 88 18.27 -15.33 -1.26
N HIS A 89 17.92 -14.03 -1.22
CA HIS A 89 18.87 -12.93 -0.98
C HIS A 89 18.45 -12.04 0.19
N LYS A 90 18.06 -12.64 1.32
CA LYS A 90 18.12 -11.94 2.60
C LYS A 90 19.52 -12.16 3.17
N PRO A 91 20.44 -11.17 3.15
CA PRO A 91 21.54 -11.21 4.11
C PRO A 91 20.88 -11.36 5.47
N LEU A 92 21.16 -12.47 6.14
CA LEU A 92 20.83 -12.64 7.54
C LEU A 92 21.31 -11.37 8.25
N PRO A 93 20.54 -10.80 9.20
CA PRO A 93 21.14 -9.84 10.11
C PRO A 93 22.29 -10.60 10.77
N HIS A 94 23.52 -10.25 10.39
CA HIS A 94 24.71 -10.60 11.15
C HIS A 94 24.45 -10.01 12.54
N GLN A 95 23.93 -10.86 13.42
CA GLN A 95 23.65 -10.53 14.79
C GLN A 95 24.98 -10.13 15.42
N SER A 96 25.04 -8.85 15.77
CA SER A 96 26.07 -8.17 16.53
C SER A 96 26.38 -8.90 17.83
N SER A 97 27.65 -9.20 18.13
CA SER A 97 28.13 -9.30 19.52
C SER A 97 29.67 -9.30 19.62
N CYS A 98 30.26 -8.12 19.84
CA CYS A 98 31.32 -7.95 20.84
C CYS A 98 30.85 -6.79 21.72
N GLY A 99 30.12 -7.12 22.78
CA GLY A 99 29.70 -6.18 23.81
C GLY A 99 30.84 -5.84 24.77
N TRP A 100 30.89 -4.57 25.15
CA TRP A 100 31.33 -4.02 26.44
C TRP A 100 32.67 -4.53 26.99
N GLY A 101 33.74 -3.80 26.63
CA GLY A 101 35.02 -3.79 27.35
C GLY A 101 36.16 -4.56 26.67
N GLY A 102 37.12 -3.83 26.11
CA GLY A 102 38.43 -4.38 25.71
C GLY A 102 38.99 -3.79 24.42
N SER A 103 39.68 -2.65 24.55
CA SER A 103 40.55 -1.94 23.60
C SER A 103 40.48 -2.29 22.09
N CYS A 104 39.97 -1.35 21.28
CA CYS A 104 40.30 -1.26 19.86
C CYS A 104 41.73 -0.71 19.72
N HIS A 105 42.57 -1.32 18.88
CA HIS A 105 43.89 -0.79 18.51
C HIS A 105 43.78 -0.06 17.17
#